data_AF-A0A0L0UMP7-F1
#
_entry.id   AF-A0A0L0UMP7-F1
#
_cell.length_a   1.000
_cell.length_b   1.000
_cell.length_c   1.000
_cell.angle_alpha   90.00
_cell.angle_beta   90.00
_cell.angle_gamma   90.00
#
_symmetry.space_group_name_H-M   'P 1'
#
loop_
_entity.id
_entity.type
_entity.pdbx_description
1 polymer ?
#
loop_
_entity_poly.entity_id
_entity_poly.type
_entity_poly.pdbx_seq_one_letter_code
_entity_poly.pdbx_strand_id
1 'polypeptide(L)' 'GRDLRKPFSAAIDLFRTLKKMSKEMTFKVLRLDAQEIQALEGCAGCFGPQPPNAQD' A
#
# COMPACT_ATOMS: atom_id res chain seq x y z
N GLY A 1 -4.61 -34.11 1.52
CA GLY A 1 -3.72 -32.93 1.69
C GLY A 1 -3.96 -31.76 0.72
N ARG A 2 -4.57 -31.93 -0.47
CA ARG A 2 -4.79 -30.81 -1.43
C ARG A 2 -6.06 -29.99 -1.17
N ASP A 3 -7.09 -30.56 -0.55
CA ASP A 3 -8.36 -29.82 -0.33
C ASP A 3 -8.31 -28.78 0.80
N LEU A 4 -7.42 -28.91 1.79
CA LEU A 4 -7.24 -27.88 2.82
C LEU A 4 -6.57 -26.60 2.30
N ARG A 5 -5.89 -26.64 1.14
CA ARG A 5 -5.23 -25.45 0.58
C ARG A 5 -6.24 -24.47 -0.04
N LYS A 6 -7.35 -24.97 -0.58
CA LYS A 6 -8.41 -24.15 -1.20
C LYS A 6 -9.06 -23.15 -0.24
N PRO A 7 -9.54 -23.53 0.97
CA PRO A 7 -10.12 -22.56 1.90
C PRO A 7 -9.09 -21.55 2.40
N PHE A 8 -7.82 -21.95 2.54
CA PHE A 8 -6.77 -21.03 2.96
C PHE A 8 -6.46 -19.99 1.88
N SER A 9 -6.34 -20.39 0.61
CA SER A 9 -6.18 -19.45 -0.50
C SER A 9 -7.35 -18.47 -0.59
N ALA A 10 -8.59 -18.94 -0.45
CA ALA A 10 -9.77 -18.07 -0.44
C ALA A 10 -9.75 -17.04 0.70
N ALA A 11 -9.34 -17.46 1.91
CA ALA A 11 -9.22 -16.55 3.05
C ALA A 11 -8.13 -15.48 2.83
N ILE A 12 -7.00 -15.86 2.24
CA ILE A 12 -5.92 -14.93 1.90
C ILE A 12 -6.38 -13.93 0.82
N ASP A 13 -7.12 -14.38 -0.19
CA ASP A 13 -7.63 -13.51 -1.24
C ASP A 13 -8.69 -12.54 -0.72
N LEU A 14 -9.56 -12.99 0.18
CA LEU A 14 -10.49 -12.12 0.90
C LEU A 14 -9.74 -11.07 1.73
N PHE A 15 -8.72 -11.49 2.49
CA PHE A 15 -7.91 -10.58 3.29
C PHE A 15 -7.22 -9.52 2.42
N ARG A 16 -6.63 -9.91 1.28
CA ARG A 16 -6.02 -8.99 0.33
C ARG A 16 -7.03 -7.99 -0.23
N THR A 17 -8.24 -8.47 -0.54
CA THR A 17 -9.34 -7.64 -1.05
C THR A 17 -9.75 -6.59 -0.01
N LEU A 18 -9.98 -7.01 1.23
CA LEU A 18 -10.32 -6.11 2.33
C LEU A 18 -9.20 -5.09 2.60
N LYS A 19 -7.95 -5.52 2.57
CA LYS A 19 -6.79 -4.63 2.73
C LYS A 19 -6.72 -3.58 1.62
N LYS A 20 -6.99 -3.97 0.36
CA LYS A 20 -7.04 -3.04 -0.77
C LYS A 20 -8.18 -2.02 -0.60
N MET A 21 -9.39 -2.47 -0.26
CA MET A 21 -10.54 -1.59 -0.04
C MET A 21 -10.31 -0.59 1.10
N SER A 22 -9.74 -1.06 2.21
CA SER A 22 -9.40 -0.21 3.36
C SER A 22 -8.40 0.89 2.98
N LYS A 23 -7.38 0.55 2.20
CA LYS A 23 -6.38 1.49 1.69
C LYS A 23 -6.99 2.54 0.77
N GLU A 24 -7.78 2.11 -0.21
CA GLU A 24 -8.48 3.02 -1.14
C GLU A 24 -9.45 3.95 -0.41
N MET A 25 -10.16 3.44 0.61
CA MET A 25 -11.04 4.26 1.44
C MET A 25 -10.25 5.33 2.21
N THR A 26 -9.10 4.95 2.77
CA THR A 26 -8.21 5.86 3.50
C THR A 26 -7.76 7.01 2.60
N PHE A 27 -7.29 6.71 1.38
CA PHE A 27 -6.86 7.72 0.42
C PHE A 27 -7.99 8.68 0.03
N LYS A 28 -9.20 8.16 -0.19
CA LYS A 28 -10.37 8.98 -0.51
C LYS A 28 -10.77 9.91 0.63
N VAL A 29 -10.77 9.42 1.87
CA VAL A 29 -11.13 10.21 3.06
C VAL A 29 -10.09 11.29 3.32
N LEU A 30 -8.81 10.97 3.16
CA LEU A 30 -7.71 11.92 3.30
C LEU A 30 -7.57 12.87 2.10
N ARG A 31 -8.30 12.63 1.00
CA ARG A 31 -8.25 13.40 -0.25
C ARG A 31 -6.85 13.49 -0.86
N LEU A 32 -6.10 12.40 -0.76
CA LEU A 32 -4.74 12.36 -1.29
C LEU A 32 -4.74 12.40 -2.82
N ASP A 33 -3.80 13.15 -3.38
CA ASP A 33 -3.55 13.13 -4.82
C ASP A 33 -2.67 11.93 -5.23
N ALA A 34 -2.45 11.76 -6.53
CA ALA A 34 -1.67 10.65 -7.07
C ALA A 34 -0.20 10.66 -6.63
N GLN A 35 0.41 11.84 -6.46
CA GLN A 35 1.80 12.00 -6.05
C GLN A 35 1.97 11.66 -4.57
N GLU A 36 1.04 12.10 -3.73
CA GLU A 36 1.00 11.78 -2.29
C GLU A 36 0.78 10.28 -2.05
N ILE A 37 -0.11 9.65 -2.84
CA ILE A 37 -0.30 8.19 -2.81
C ILE A 37 1.00 7.48 -3.20
N GLN A 38 1.66 7.91 -4.27
CA GLN A 38 2.94 7.31 -4.68
C GLN A 38 4.05 7.52 -3.64
N ALA A 39 4.06 8.65 -2.93
CA ALA A 39 5.00 8.89 -1.84
C ALA A 39 4.78 7.93 -0.66
N LEU A 40 3.52 7.69 -0.29
CA LEU A 40 3.14 6.78 0.79
C LEU A 40 3.36 5.30 0.45
N GLU A 41 3.09 4.91 -0.80
CA GLU A 41 3.24 3.53 -1.25
C GLU A 41 4.64 3.19 -1.73
N GLY A 42 5.37 4.20 -2.21
CA GLY A 42 6.68 4.07 -2.81
C GLY A 42 7.81 4.19 -1.80
N CYS A 43 8.97 4.58 -2.30
CA CYS A 43 10.15 4.84 -1.50
C CYS A 43 9.91 6.05 -0.57
N ALA A 44 9.76 5.80 0.72
CA ALA A 44 9.58 6.86 1.73
C ALA A 44 10.73 7.89 1.73
N GLY A 45 11.93 7.49 1.30
CA GLY A 45 13.10 8.39 1.19
C GLY A 45 13.15 9.22 -0.10
N CYS A 46 12.25 8.98 -1.06
CA CYS A 46 12.28 9.62 -2.36
C CYS A 46 11.35 10.84 -2.46
N PHE A 47 10.47 11.03 -1.47
CA PHE A 47 9.49 12.11 -1.42
C PHE A 47 9.62 12.84 -0.09
N GLY A 48 10.25 14.02 -0.12
CA GLY A 48 10.55 14.84 1.05
C GLY A 48 11.67 15.82 0.73
N PRO A 49 11.97 16.79 1.63
CA PRO A 49 13.12 17.67 1.44
C PRO A 49 14.39 16.82 1.40
N GLN A 50 15.15 16.98 0.34
CA GLN A 50 16.41 16.28 0.16
C GLN A 50 17.39 16.76 1.25
N PRO A 51 18.07 15.84 1.97
CA PRO A 51 19.01 16.27 3.00
C PRO A 51 20.12 17.12 2.35
N PRO A 52 20.66 18.13 3.06
CA PRO A 52 21.64 19.06 2.50
C PRO A 52 22.87 18.39 1.86
N ASN A 53 23.19 17.16 2.30
CA ASN A 53 24.39 16.43 1.91
C ASN A 53 24.12 15.33 0.87
N ALA A 54 22.98 15.35 0.17
CA ALA A 54 22.62 14.28 -0.76
C ALA A 54 23.43 14.27 -2.08
N GLN A 55 24.38 15.20 -2.25
CA GLN A 55 25.21 15.35 -3.45
C GLN A 55 26.73 15.26 -3.17
N ASP A 56 27.14 14.76 -1.99
CA ASP A 56 28.56 14.48 -1.71
C ASP A 56 29.04 13.19 -2.38
#